data_AF-A0A0J6RJ07-F1
#
_entry.id   AF-A0A0J6RJ07-F1
#
_cell.length_a   1.000
_cell.length_b   1.000
_cell.length_c   1.000
_cell.angle_alpha   90.00
_cell.angle_beta   90.00
_cell.angle_gamma   90.00
#
_symmetry.space_group_name_H-M   'P 1'
#
loop_
_entity.id
_entity.type
_entity.pdbx_description
1 polymer ?
#
loop_
_entity_poly.entity_id
_entity_poly.type
_entity_poly.pdbx_seq_one_letter_code
_entity_poly.pdbx_strand_id
1 'polypeptide(L)'
;MTPKPLPTHKPPAEWNARELEVLRQEYSLIGTACQSLLPDRSPAAIHAQAKAQGLPPPRRWSAEELSILQREYPLRGEACRAMLPGRGALAINVQAHRMGLRPPTPAFRLALSGKTPRGRA
;
A
#
# COMPACT_ATOMS: atom_id res chain seq x y z
N MET A 1 -38.14 -12.96 -4.74
CA MET A 1 -36.67 -13.18 -4.66
C MET A 1 -36.03 -12.23 -5.66
N THR A 2 -35.50 -11.10 -5.21
CA THR A 2 -34.80 -10.17 -6.11
C THR A 2 -33.48 -10.81 -6.53
N PRO A 3 -33.21 -11.03 -7.82
CA PRO A 3 -31.87 -11.42 -8.22
C PRO A 3 -30.92 -10.28 -7.86
N LYS A 4 -29.95 -10.59 -7.01
CA LYS A 4 -28.82 -9.73 -6.69
C LYS A 4 -28.19 -9.32 -8.03
N PRO A 5 -28.06 -8.03 -8.36
CA PRO A 5 -27.42 -7.64 -9.62
C PRO A 5 -26.00 -8.20 -9.62
N LEU A 6 -25.72 -9.07 -10.60
CA LEU A 6 -24.39 -9.59 -10.86
C LEU A 6 -23.46 -8.38 -11.13
N PRO A 7 -22.19 -8.43 -10.68
CA PRO A 7 -21.24 -7.38 -11.02
C PRO A 7 -21.22 -7.23 -12.54
N THR A 8 -21.59 -6.04 -13.02
CA THR A 8 -21.56 -5.69 -14.43
C THR A 8 -20.11 -5.78 -14.87
N HIS A 9 -19.79 -6.83 -15.64
CA HIS A 9 -18.54 -6.90 -16.40
C HIS A 9 -18.62 -5.82 -17.48
N LYS A 10 -18.30 -4.58 -17.09
CA LYS A 10 -17.96 -3.51 -18.03
C LYS A 10 -16.99 -4.14 -19.03
N PRO A 11 -17.24 -4.02 -20.35
CA PRO A 11 -16.31 -4.57 -21.35
C PRO A 11 -14.91 -4.07 -21.03
N PRO A 12 -13.84 -4.80 -21.42
CA PRO A 12 -12.48 -4.39 -21.10
C PRO A 12 -12.27 -3.02 -21.75
N ALA A 13 -12.47 -1.95 -20.97
CA ALA A 13 -12.02 -0.63 -21.35
C ALA A 13 -10.55 -0.83 -21.68
N GLU A 14 -10.13 -0.44 -22.87
CA GLU A 14 -8.74 -0.55 -23.26
C GLU A 14 -7.86 0.06 -22.17
N TRP A 15 -6.75 -0.61 -21.86
CA TRP A 15 -5.80 -0.09 -20.87
C TRP A 15 -5.23 1.21 -21.42
N ASN A 16 -5.54 2.34 -20.77
CA ASN A 16 -5.02 3.61 -21.22
C ASN A 16 -3.55 3.80 -20.77
N ALA A 17 -2.86 4.75 -21.39
CA ALA A 17 -1.45 5.01 -21.12
C ALA A 17 -1.15 5.29 -19.64
N ARG A 18 -2.05 5.99 -18.94
CA ARG A 18 -1.91 6.29 -17.50
C ARG A 18 -2.03 5.03 -16.65
N GLU A 19 -2.99 4.16 -16.94
CA GLU A 19 -3.14 2.89 -16.22
C GLU A 19 -1.91 1.98 -16.43
N LEU A 20 -1.39 1.93 -17.65
CA LEU A 20 -0.17 1.17 -17.97
C LEU A 20 1.06 1.73 -17.27
N GLU A 21 1.18 3.06 -17.19
CA GLU A 21 2.25 3.73 -16.47
C GLU A 21 2.21 3.40 -14.97
N VAL A 22 1.02 3.47 -14.35
CA VAL A 22 0.82 3.06 -12.96
C VAL A 22 1.22 1.60 -12.76
N LEU A 23 0.84 0.69 -13.66
CA LEU A 23 1.27 -0.71 -13.59
C LEU A 23 2.79 -0.84 -13.63
N ARG A 24 3.45 -0.15 -14.56
CA ARG A 24 4.91 -0.22 -14.74
C ARG A 24 5.67 0.26 -13.51
N GLN A 25 5.20 1.33 -12.88
CA GLN A 25 5.86 1.91 -11.71
C GLN A 25 5.55 1.13 -10.42
N GLU A 26 4.27 0.84 -10.19
CA GLU A 26 3.82 0.40 -8.87
C GLU A 26 3.69 -1.11 -8.75
N TYR A 27 3.43 -1.86 -9.83
CA TYR A 27 3.19 -3.31 -9.75
C TYR A 27 4.37 -4.07 -9.15
N SER A 28 5.60 -3.65 -9.45
CA SER A 28 6.82 -4.25 -8.88
C SER A 28 6.96 -4.02 -7.36
N LEU A 29 6.27 -3.02 -6.81
CA LEU A 29 6.32 -2.66 -5.39
C LEU A 29 5.13 -3.21 -4.60
N ILE A 30 3.92 -3.09 -5.16
CA ILE A 30 2.65 -3.37 -4.44
C ILE A 30 1.82 -4.49 -5.08
N GLY A 31 2.16 -4.93 -6.29
CA GLY A 31 1.46 -6.01 -6.99
C GLY A 31 -0.01 -5.71 -7.26
N THR A 32 -0.90 -6.63 -6.91
CA THR A 32 -2.34 -6.47 -7.15
C THR A 32 -2.99 -5.38 -6.28
N ALA A 33 -2.28 -4.86 -5.27
CA ALA A 33 -2.75 -3.70 -4.52
C ALA A 33 -2.76 -2.41 -5.35
N CYS A 34 -2.26 -2.42 -6.58
CA CYS A 34 -2.52 -1.37 -7.56
C CYS A 34 -4.02 -1.11 -7.78
N GLN A 35 -4.92 -2.01 -7.35
CA GLN A 35 -6.37 -1.76 -7.34
C GLN A 35 -6.73 -0.45 -6.61
N SER A 36 -5.98 -0.06 -5.56
CA SER A 36 -6.21 1.21 -4.87
C SER A 36 -5.92 2.43 -5.76
N LEU A 37 -5.05 2.28 -6.77
CA LEU A 37 -4.73 3.30 -7.76
C LEU A 37 -5.58 3.16 -9.04
N LEU A 38 -6.08 1.96 -9.30
CA LEU A 38 -6.85 1.56 -10.48
C LEU A 38 -8.19 0.95 -10.03
N PRO A 39 -9.10 1.75 -9.44
CA PRO A 39 -10.32 1.24 -8.81
C PRO A 39 -11.26 0.55 -9.80
N ASP A 40 -11.20 0.94 -11.08
CA ASP A 40 -11.97 0.31 -12.17
C ASP A 40 -11.43 -1.06 -12.61
N ARG A 41 -10.26 -1.48 -12.10
CA ARG A 41 -9.61 -2.75 -12.46
C ARG A 41 -9.63 -3.71 -11.28
N SER A 42 -10.10 -4.94 -11.54
CA SER A 42 -10.02 -6.00 -10.54
C SER A 42 -8.57 -6.46 -10.33
N PRO A 43 -8.23 -7.02 -9.15
CA PRO A 43 -6.90 -7.58 -8.88
C PRO A 43 -6.46 -8.62 -9.93
N ALA A 44 -7.41 -9.42 -10.42
CA ALA A 44 -7.18 -10.40 -11.47
C ALA A 44 -6.85 -9.72 -12.81
N ALA A 45 -7.55 -8.65 -13.18
CA ALA A 45 -7.27 -7.89 -14.40
C ALA A 45 -5.88 -7.22 -14.33
N ILE A 46 -5.51 -6.66 -13.19
CA ILE A 46 -4.18 -6.06 -12.96
C ILE A 46 -3.09 -7.11 -13.12
N HIS A 47 -3.26 -8.28 -12.51
CA HIS A 47 -2.30 -9.37 -12.62
C HIS A 47 -2.17 -9.88 -14.06
N ALA A 48 -3.29 -10.09 -14.75
CA ALA A 48 -3.31 -10.50 -16.15
C ALA A 48 -2.62 -9.48 -17.05
N GLN A 49 -2.87 -8.19 -16.84
CA GLN A 49 -2.23 -7.12 -17.61
C GLN A 49 -0.73 -7.01 -17.32
N ALA A 50 -0.32 -7.14 -16.06
CA ALA A 50 1.10 -7.13 -15.70
C ALA A 50 1.84 -8.29 -16.38
N LYS A 51 1.23 -9.46 -16.42
CA LYS A 51 1.76 -10.62 -17.16
C LYS A 51 1.81 -10.36 -18.67
N ALA A 52 0.78 -9.76 -19.26
CA ALA A 52 0.74 -9.41 -20.67
C ALA A 52 1.81 -8.36 -21.05
N GLN A 53 2.13 -7.45 -20.14
CA GLN A 53 3.20 -6.44 -20.30
C GLN A 53 4.60 -6.98 -19.93
N GLY A 54 4.72 -8.25 -19.51
CA GLY A 54 6.00 -8.83 -19.10
C GLY A 54 6.61 -8.19 -17.85
N LEU A 55 5.78 -7.59 -16.97
CA LEU A 55 6.28 -6.95 -15.76
C LEU A 55 6.77 -8.00 -14.76
N PRO A 56 7.86 -7.71 -14.03
CA PRO A 56 8.37 -8.61 -13.01
C PRO A 56 7.35 -8.76 -11.87
N PRO A 57 7.37 -9.90 -11.16
CA PRO A 57 6.55 -10.07 -9.97
C PRO A 57 6.93 -9.04 -8.89
N PRO A 58 5.99 -8.70 -7.98
CA PRO A 58 6.27 -7.77 -6.90
C PRO A 58 7.45 -8.23 -6.03
N ARG A 59 8.34 -7.29 -5.70
CA ARG A 59 9.51 -7.50 -4.85
C ARG A 59 9.07 -7.98 -3.47
N ARG A 60 9.52 -9.19 -3.10
CA ARG A 60 9.27 -9.79 -1.78
C ARG A 60 9.81 -8.90 -0.66
N TRP A 61 9.09 -8.89 0.46
CA TRP A 61 9.54 -8.22 1.69
C TRP A 61 10.58 -9.10 2.40
N SER A 62 11.72 -8.50 2.78
CA SER A 62 12.74 -9.22 3.56
C SER A 62 12.36 -9.27 5.05
N ALA A 63 12.97 -10.20 5.79
CA ALA A 63 12.72 -10.32 7.24
C ALA A 63 13.10 -9.03 7.99
N GLU A 64 14.16 -8.34 7.56
CA GLU A 64 14.58 -7.05 8.11
C GLU A 64 13.53 -5.97 7.85
N GLU A 65 13.03 -5.86 6.61
CA GLU A 65 12.00 -4.88 6.25
C GLU A 65 10.70 -5.11 7.07
N LEU A 66 10.30 -6.37 7.27
CA LEU A 66 9.14 -6.74 8.08
C LEU A 66 9.35 -6.44 9.58
N SER A 67 10.56 -6.61 10.09
CA SER A 67 10.92 -6.28 11.48
C SER A 67 10.86 -4.77 11.71
N ILE A 68 11.36 -3.97 10.75
CA ILE A 68 11.25 -2.51 10.77
C ILE A 68 9.79 -2.09 10.76
N LEU A 69 8.96 -2.65 9.88
CA LEU A 69 7.52 -2.39 9.84
C LEU A 69 6.85 -2.64 11.19
N GLN A 70 7.10 -3.79 11.82
CA GLN A 70 6.49 -4.13 13.11
C GLN A 70 6.84 -3.16 14.22
N ARG A 71 8.07 -2.65 14.24
CA ARG A 71 8.55 -1.73 15.29
C ARG A 71 8.18 -0.28 15.01
N GLU A 72 8.37 0.18 13.78
CA GLU A 72 8.34 1.60 13.43
C GLU A 72 6.98 2.04 12.88
N TYR A 73 6.22 1.18 12.23
CA TYR A 73 4.92 1.57 11.66
C TYR A 73 3.89 1.95 12.74
N PRO A 74 3.78 1.26 13.89
CA PRO A 74 2.90 1.72 14.99
C PRO A 74 3.31 3.05 15.62
N LEU A 75 4.58 3.44 15.50
CA LEU A 75 5.13 4.67 16.08
C LEU A 75 5.08 5.86 15.12
N ARG A 76 5.36 5.60 13.83
CA ARG A 76 5.61 6.62 12.80
C ARG A 76 4.67 6.52 11.61
N GLY A 77 3.92 5.42 11.47
CA GLY A 77 3.12 5.13 10.28
C GLY A 77 3.99 5.02 9.04
N GLU A 78 3.55 5.61 7.94
CA GLU A 78 4.29 5.63 6.67
C GLU A 78 5.63 6.39 6.72
N ALA A 79 5.87 7.20 7.75
CA ALA A 79 7.16 7.89 7.92
C ALA A 79 8.32 6.92 8.21
N CYS A 80 8.05 5.65 8.53
CA CYS A 80 9.07 4.61 8.56
C CYS A 80 9.73 4.33 7.19
N ARG A 81 9.22 4.92 6.09
CA ARG A 81 9.86 4.89 4.77
C ARG A 81 11.32 5.34 4.79
N ALA A 82 11.70 6.21 5.73
CA ALA A 82 13.09 6.66 5.90
C ALA A 82 14.05 5.50 6.23
N MET A 83 13.53 4.38 6.74
CA MET A 83 14.27 3.18 7.12
C MET A 83 14.09 2.02 6.14
N LEU A 84 13.27 2.21 5.09
CA LEU A 84 12.91 1.20 4.10
C LEU A 84 13.26 1.72 2.70
N PRO A 85 14.56 1.76 2.33
CA PRO A 85 14.96 2.29 1.03
C PRO A 85 14.32 1.48 -0.11
N GLY A 86 13.76 2.19 -1.09
CA GLY A 86 13.07 1.58 -2.24
C GLY A 86 11.66 1.08 -1.95
N ARG A 87 11.07 1.37 -0.77
CA ARG A 87 9.64 1.14 -0.50
C ARG A 87 8.88 2.46 -0.44
N GLY A 88 7.90 2.60 -1.32
CA GLY A 88 6.98 3.74 -1.32
C GLY A 88 6.02 3.70 -0.11
N ALA A 89 5.43 4.85 0.23
CA ALA A 89 4.48 4.97 1.34
C ALA A 89 3.28 4.03 1.17
N LEU A 90 2.77 3.89 -0.07
CA LEU A 90 1.68 2.97 -0.38
C LEU A 90 2.07 1.51 -0.15
N ALA A 91 3.27 1.09 -0.57
CA ALA A 91 3.77 -0.26 -0.34
C ALA A 91 3.85 -0.59 1.16
N ILE A 92 4.35 0.37 1.95
CA ILE A 92 4.43 0.26 3.42
C ILE A 92 3.03 0.12 4.01
N ASN A 93 2.08 0.96 3.60
CA ASN A 93 0.70 0.90 4.08
C ASN A 93 0.05 -0.45 3.76
N VAL A 94 0.13 -0.89 2.51
CA VAL A 94 -0.42 -2.18 2.06
C VAL A 94 0.19 -3.32 2.88
N GLN A 95 1.52 -3.33 3.05
CA GLN A 95 2.17 -4.40 3.80
C GLN A 95 1.81 -4.36 5.29
N ALA A 96 1.79 -3.19 5.90
CA ALA A 96 1.37 -3.02 7.29
C ALA A 96 -0.06 -3.50 7.52
N HIS A 97 -0.99 -3.15 6.63
CA HIS A 97 -2.36 -3.64 6.66
C HIS A 97 -2.44 -5.17 6.51
N ARG A 98 -1.63 -5.76 5.61
CA ARG A 98 -1.52 -7.23 5.47
C ARG A 98 -0.98 -7.91 6.72
N MET A 99 -0.13 -7.22 7.48
CA MET A 99 0.42 -7.68 8.76
C MET A 99 -0.50 -7.36 9.95
N GLY A 100 -1.64 -6.70 9.74
CA GLY A 100 -2.55 -6.28 10.81
C GLY A 100 -2.02 -5.12 11.68
N LEU A 101 -0.97 -4.44 11.23
CA LEU A 101 -0.40 -3.27 11.91
C LEU A 101 -1.29 -2.05 11.69
N ARG A 102 -1.33 -1.16 12.68
CA ARG A 102 -2.07 0.11 12.60
C ARG A 102 -1.11 1.28 12.80
N PRO A 103 -1.29 2.38 12.06
CA PRO A 103 -0.50 3.58 12.27
C PRO A 103 -0.85 4.22 13.63
N PRO A 104 0.03 5.07 14.18
CA PRO A 104 -0.24 5.77 15.43
C PRO A 104 -1.51 6.61 15.31
N THR A 105 -2.48 6.33 16.17
CA THR A 105 -3.70 7.14 16.25
C THR A 105 -3.34 8.59 16.64
N PRO A 106 -4.15 9.59 16.25
CA PRO A 106 -3.93 10.98 16.67
C PRO A 106 -3.77 11.13 18.19
N ALA A 107 -4.51 10.33 18.97
CA ALA A 107 -4.37 10.26 20.43
C ALA A 107 -2.98 9.77 20.89
N PHE A 108 -2.42 8.79 20.19
CA PHE A 108 -1.08 8.25 20.49
C PHE A 108 0.03 9.25 20.11
N ARG A 109 -0.13 10.00 19.01
CA ARG A 109 0.80 11.09 18.62
C ARG A 109 0.86 12.21 19.65
N LEU A 110 -0.29 12.58 20.24
CA LEU A 110 -0.36 13.57 21.32
C LEU A 110 0.34 13.08 22.60
N ALA A 111 0.22 11.80 22.94
CA ALA A 111 0.88 11.21 24.09
C ALA A 111 2.42 11.19 23.97
N LEU A 112 2.98 11.01 22.76
CA LEU A 112 4.42 11.06 22.52
C LEU A 112 4.97 12.49 22.48
N SER A 113 4.15 13.47 22.09
CA SER A 113 4.54 14.88 22.03
C SER A 113 4.44 15.63 23.37
N GLY A 114 4.04 14.94 24.44
CA GLY A 114 3.64 15.51 25.74
C GLY A 114 4.67 15.44 26.87
N LYS A 115 5.98 15.41 26.60
CA LYS A 115 7.00 15.61 27.65
C LYS A 115 8.11 16.55 27.21
N THR A 116 7.93 17.83 27.51
CA THR A 116 9.02 18.66 28.01
C THR A 116 8.45 19.45 29.18
N PRO A 117 8.76 19.13 30.44
CA PRO A 117 8.55 20.07 31.51
C PRO A 117 9.60 21.16 31.29
N ARG A 118 9.22 22.24 30.60
CA ARG A 118 10.00 23.47 30.65
C ARG A 118 9.80 24.05 32.04
N GLY A 119 10.65 23.61 32.96
CA GLY A 119 10.81 24.24 34.26
C GLY A 119 11.13 25.72 34.02
N ARG A 120 10.35 26.59 34.64
CA ARG A 120 10.65 28.00 34.74
C ARG A 120 10.74 28.30 36.23
N ALA A 121 11.99 28.43 36.68
CA ALA A 121 12.36 29.13 37.90
C ALA A 121 12.07 30.62 37.76
#